data_AF-A0A1H8A3T3-F1
#
_entry.id   AF-A0A1H8A3T3-F1
#
_cell.length_a   1.000
_cell.length_b   1.000
_cell.length_c   1.000
_cell.angle_alpha   90.00
_cell.angle_beta   90.00
_cell.angle_gamma   90.00
#
_symmetry.space_group_name_H-M   'P 1'
#
loop_
_entity.id
_entity.type
_entity.pdbx_description
1 polymer ?
#
loop_
_entity_poly.entity_id
_entity_poly.type
_entity_poly.pdbx_seq_one_letter_code
_entity_poly.pdbx_strand_id
1 'polypeptide(L)'
;MLGYIIKKNIFWKMLLYTLISSIILSCNEDFKKLIETTNQIDSMNVTYGESKVLYLIVDGLRGKSLQSANVPNIKSLLTNSIYSYYSLNDEDSKYIYTNWADMLTGVDKSKHLVEGDLRKNNFIKYPIIFKHVKELSSKYKVYSISDDPVFSQYFGAEAINNLKVSSDEEVESKTVESLSDDSVTMLTAHFTQVNKVGKLYGYDISKSQYADAIQNFDNSVGKILNALKSRRNYSKERWLVIIASSKGGDYTIDETQNDHTIFSKPINNTFTIYWSSTYKTNYINKPFVGNNLQGEFIRFGNTHSAYVSEGENSLYNFGTRVYTIEIKIKKNPGIDSSYKFTNAPIIRKIKNWSTDSSSNGWSIYLDGNSWKFSAIGSQGKGTVSGGTLSDATWNNITVECIQKEDIRYIRTYTNGNFNNETNIQNWGYFDNPNPLALGHQNGDVEGTLDAYLADVRIWNAALPDEVISKYSCLGEINDDHPYFNLLTGNWPMVDIQGNKILDQGPFSSNMTLTGGIFTKKYLTEYLCAPSASELSMLVPRGVDIPAQIISWLKIPRNEDWDLDGRVWLDE
;
A
#
# COMPACT_ATOMS: atom_id res chain seq x y z
N MET A 1 -4.20 73.19 16.33
CA MET A 1 -3.88 71.75 16.43
C MET A 1 -4.84 70.93 15.56
N LEU A 2 -4.99 71.26 14.27
CA LEU A 2 -5.82 70.52 13.30
C LEU A 2 -5.04 70.12 12.04
N GLY A 3 -3.97 70.85 11.68
CA GLY A 3 -3.15 70.53 10.50
C GLY A 3 -2.19 69.34 10.65
N TYR A 4 -1.88 68.90 11.87
CA TYR A 4 -0.94 67.79 12.11
C TYR A 4 -1.60 66.41 12.05
N ILE A 5 -2.91 66.32 12.34
CA ILE A 5 -3.69 65.07 12.28
C ILE A 5 -4.05 64.72 10.83
N ILE A 6 -4.24 65.72 9.96
CA ILE A 6 -4.62 65.52 8.55
C ILE A 6 -3.44 64.96 7.73
N LYS A 7 -2.20 65.41 7.98
CA LYS A 7 -1.01 64.90 7.24
C LYS A 7 -0.65 63.45 7.57
N LYS A 8 -0.86 62.99 8.81
CA LYS A 8 -0.54 61.61 9.20
C LYS A 8 -1.53 60.59 8.63
N ASN A 9 -2.81 60.98 8.48
CA ASN A 9 -3.85 60.15 7.87
C ASN A 9 -3.74 60.07 6.33
N ILE A 10 -3.24 61.10 5.67
CA ILE A 10 -3.00 61.08 4.22
C ILE A 10 -1.75 60.26 3.87
N PHE A 11 -0.69 60.35 4.68
CA PHE A 11 0.53 59.58 4.46
C PHE A 11 0.31 58.08 4.69
N TRP A 12 -0.47 57.69 5.69
CA TRP A 12 -0.77 56.28 5.95
C TRP A 12 -1.75 55.68 4.94
N LYS A 13 -2.71 56.46 4.43
CA LYS A 13 -3.58 56.04 3.32
C LYS A 13 -2.83 55.94 1.98
N MET A 14 -1.85 56.80 1.71
CA MET A 14 -0.98 56.63 0.53
C MET A 14 -0.09 55.39 0.64
N LEU A 15 0.45 55.09 1.84
CA LEU A 15 1.23 53.87 2.06
C LEU A 15 0.38 52.60 1.89
N LEU A 16 -0.88 52.61 2.33
CA LEU A 16 -1.82 51.50 2.16
C LEU A 16 -2.23 51.28 0.70
N TYR A 17 -2.42 52.36 -0.07
CA TYR A 17 -2.74 52.26 -1.51
C TYR A 17 -1.53 51.77 -2.35
N THR A 18 -0.30 52.14 -1.98
CA THR A 18 0.90 51.62 -2.67
C THR A 18 1.20 50.15 -2.32
N LEU A 19 0.82 49.68 -1.12
CA LEU A 19 0.98 48.28 -0.72
C LEU A 19 -0.13 47.37 -1.28
N ILE A 20 -1.34 47.91 -1.50
CA ILE A 20 -2.46 47.17 -2.12
C ILE A 20 -2.34 47.15 -3.66
N SER A 21 -1.76 48.18 -4.28
CA SER A 21 -1.47 48.19 -5.73
C SER A 21 -0.33 47.25 -6.13
N SER A 22 0.48 46.78 -5.19
CA SER A 22 1.59 45.85 -5.45
C SER A 22 1.22 44.37 -5.19
N ILE A 23 -0.02 44.08 -4.76
CA ILE A 23 -0.52 42.71 -4.53
C ILE A 23 -1.55 42.27 -5.60
N ILE A 24 -1.96 43.15 -6.52
CA ILE A 24 -2.93 42.82 -7.60
C ILE A 24 -2.25 42.63 -8.98
N LEU A 25 -0.92 42.54 -9.04
CA LEU A 25 -0.16 42.23 -10.28
C LEU A 25 0.66 40.94 -10.20
N SER A 26 0.27 40.01 -9.33
CA SER A 26 0.84 38.65 -9.29
C SER A 26 -0.28 37.63 -9.48
N CYS A 27 -0.11 36.76 -10.47
CA CYS A 27 -0.98 35.65 -10.88
C CYS A 27 -2.17 36.01 -11.77
N ASN A 28 -1.89 36.28 -13.04
CA ASN A 28 -2.60 35.66 -14.17
C ASN A 28 -1.79 35.86 -15.45
N GLU A 29 -0.81 34.99 -15.69
CA GLU A 29 -0.39 34.70 -17.05
C GLU A 29 -0.50 33.19 -17.29
N ASP A 30 -1.51 32.85 -18.08
CA ASP A 30 -1.58 31.59 -18.81
C ASP A 30 -0.25 31.39 -19.54
N PHE A 31 0.48 30.33 -19.19
CA PHE A 31 1.67 29.90 -19.90
C PHE A 31 1.27 29.31 -21.27
N LYS A 32 0.79 30.17 -22.18
CA LYS A 32 0.74 29.88 -23.61
C LYS A 32 2.17 29.91 -24.12
N LYS A 33 2.77 28.72 -24.18
CA LYS A 33 4.06 28.51 -24.85
C LYS A 33 3.86 28.73 -26.37
N LEU A 34 3.93 29.98 -26.79
CA LEU A 34 4.12 30.36 -28.18
C LEU A 34 5.53 29.92 -28.57
N ILE A 35 5.63 28.93 -29.46
CA ILE A 35 6.89 28.61 -30.12
C ILE A 35 7.13 29.73 -31.13
N GLU A 36 8.02 30.67 -30.80
CA GLU A 36 8.61 31.56 -31.78
C GLU A 36 9.43 30.71 -32.76
N THR A 37 9.00 30.72 -34.02
CA THR A 37 9.73 30.15 -35.15
C THR A 37 10.90 31.07 -35.47
N THR A 38 12.00 30.90 -34.74
CA THR A 38 13.28 31.50 -35.10
C THR A 38 14.25 30.38 -35.46
N ASN A 39 14.58 30.32 -36.75
CA ASN A 39 15.62 29.46 -37.32
C ASN A 39 17.00 29.81 -36.74
N GLN A 40 17.30 29.30 -35.54
CA GLN A 40 18.68 29.21 -35.05
C GLN A 40 19.06 27.74 -34.91
N ILE A 41 19.88 27.30 -35.85
CA ILE A 41 20.65 26.06 -35.77
C ILE A 41 21.63 26.29 -34.64
N ASP A 42 21.24 25.94 -33.41
CA ASP A 42 22.16 25.94 -32.29
C ASP A 42 22.87 24.60 -32.26
N SER A 43 24.03 24.58 -32.89
CA SER A 43 24.96 23.45 -32.92
C SER A 43 25.65 23.30 -31.56
N MET A 44 24.90 22.85 -30.54
CA MET A 44 25.49 22.25 -29.35
C MET A 44 25.65 20.74 -29.59
N ASN A 45 26.78 20.37 -30.21
CA ASN A 45 27.24 18.97 -30.25
C ASN A 45 27.74 18.56 -28.86
N VAL A 46 26.82 18.34 -27.91
CA VAL A 46 27.06 17.34 -26.86
C VAL A 46 26.53 16.04 -27.43
N THR A 47 27.44 15.19 -27.93
CA THR A 47 27.10 13.88 -28.49
C THR A 47 26.62 12.97 -27.35
N TYR A 48 25.38 13.16 -26.88
CA TYR A 48 24.71 12.16 -26.06
C TYR A 48 24.52 10.93 -26.95
N GLY A 49 25.21 9.83 -26.62
CA GLY A 49 25.11 8.58 -27.35
C GLY A 49 23.67 8.09 -27.49
N GLU A 50 23.40 7.27 -28.52
CA GLU A 50 22.05 6.78 -28.84
C GLU A 50 21.49 5.95 -27.67
N SER A 51 20.36 6.39 -27.09
CA SER A 51 19.67 5.64 -26.04
C SER A 51 19.12 4.32 -26.59
N LYS A 52 19.48 3.21 -25.96
CA LYS A 52 19.02 1.86 -26.28
C LYS A 52 18.59 1.13 -25.01
N VAL A 53 17.74 0.12 -25.16
CA VAL A 53 17.17 -0.68 -24.06
C VAL A 53 17.38 -2.16 -24.30
N LEU A 54 17.90 -2.85 -23.29
CA LEU A 54 17.86 -4.31 -23.19
C LEU A 54 16.95 -4.67 -22.02
N TYR A 55 15.87 -5.41 -22.28
CA TYR A 55 14.90 -5.79 -21.27
C TYR A 55 14.81 -7.31 -21.14
N LEU A 56 15.30 -7.83 -20.01
CA LEU A 56 15.29 -9.25 -19.68
C LEU A 56 14.17 -9.53 -18.68
N ILE A 57 13.16 -10.27 -19.10
CA ILE A 57 12.04 -10.71 -18.27
C ILE A 57 12.29 -12.17 -17.89
N VAL A 58 12.27 -12.47 -16.60
CA VAL A 58 12.39 -13.85 -16.08
C VAL A 58 11.17 -14.24 -15.26
N ASP A 59 10.46 -15.27 -15.69
CA ASP A 59 9.29 -15.73 -14.94
C ASP A 59 9.69 -16.47 -13.67
N GLY A 60 8.94 -16.23 -12.59
CA GLY A 60 8.96 -17.09 -11.40
C GLY A 60 10.22 -16.97 -10.55
N LEU A 61 11.04 -15.94 -10.72
CA LEU A 61 12.25 -15.71 -9.93
C LEU A 61 11.95 -14.78 -8.75
N ARG A 62 11.80 -15.37 -7.56
CA ARG A 62 11.58 -14.60 -6.33
C ARG A 62 12.77 -13.68 -6.05
N GLY A 63 12.50 -12.43 -5.70
CA GLY A 63 13.54 -11.47 -5.35
C GLY A 63 14.37 -11.93 -4.14
N LYS A 64 13.73 -12.56 -3.15
CA LYS A 64 14.42 -13.16 -2.00
C LYS A 64 15.35 -14.32 -2.39
N SER A 65 14.94 -15.14 -3.37
CA SER A 65 15.76 -16.23 -3.90
C SER A 65 16.97 -15.69 -4.66
N LEU A 66 16.77 -14.67 -5.50
CA LEU A 66 17.86 -14.01 -6.22
C LEU A 66 18.88 -13.37 -5.25
N GLN A 67 18.41 -12.70 -4.20
CA GLN A 67 19.26 -12.09 -3.18
C GLN A 67 20.25 -13.10 -2.56
N SER A 68 19.78 -14.31 -2.30
CA SER A 68 20.54 -15.38 -1.65
C SER A 68 21.30 -16.29 -2.64
N ALA A 69 21.05 -16.18 -3.94
CA ALA A 69 21.66 -17.04 -4.96
C ALA A 69 23.11 -16.63 -5.31
N ASN A 70 23.86 -17.59 -5.87
CA ASN A 70 25.17 -17.34 -6.48
C ASN A 70 25.01 -16.90 -7.94
N VAL A 71 24.83 -15.58 -8.13
CA VAL A 71 24.53 -14.94 -9.42
C VAL A 71 25.56 -13.86 -9.76
N PRO A 72 26.82 -14.22 -10.06
CA PRO A 72 27.91 -13.26 -10.24
C PRO A 72 27.67 -12.27 -11.39
N ASN A 73 27.02 -12.67 -12.48
CA ASN A 73 26.81 -11.79 -13.62
C ASN A 73 25.76 -10.71 -13.31
N ILE A 74 24.63 -11.08 -12.70
CA ILE A 74 23.61 -10.13 -12.24
C ILE A 74 24.17 -9.24 -11.13
N LYS A 75 24.91 -9.82 -10.16
CA LYS A 75 25.57 -9.05 -9.08
C LYS A 75 26.54 -7.99 -9.62
N SER A 76 27.21 -8.26 -10.73
CA SER A 76 28.13 -7.30 -11.37
C SER A 76 27.46 -6.01 -11.84
N LEU A 77 26.13 -6.01 -12.03
CA LEU A 77 25.38 -4.82 -12.42
C LEU A 77 25.09 -3.89 -11.23
N LEU A 78 25.01 -4.41 -10.00
CA LEU A 78 24.43 -3.67 -8.87
C LEU A 78 25.17 -2.36 -8.52
N THR A 79 26.45 -2.24 -8.86
CA THR A 79 27.27 -1.04 -8.63
C THR A 79 26.87 0.18 -9.47
N ASN A 80 26.04 -0.02 -10.50
CA ASN A 80 25.52 1.05 -11.35
C ASN A 80 24.04 0.82 -11.66
N SER A 81 23.28 0.46 -10.62
CA SER A 81 21.88 0.11 -10.75
C SER A 81 21.00 0.76 -9.70
N ILE A 82 19.78 1.07 -10.13
CA ILE A 82 18.64 1.21 -9.24
C ILE A 82 18.01 -0.17 -9.14
N TYR A 83 17.92 -0.76 -7.95
CA TYR A 83 17.41 -2.12 -7.82
C TYR A 83 16.65 -2.39 -6.52
N SER A 84 15.78 -3.40 -6.57
CA SER A 84 15.11 -3.95 -5.39
C SER A 84 14.99 -5.46 -5.48
N TYR A 85 15.14 -6.13 -4.33
CA TYR A 85 14.74 -7.53 -4.11
C TYR A 85 13.33 -7.65 -3.51
N TYR A 86 12.69 -6.51 -3.24
CA TYR A 86 11.38 -6.38 -2.63
C TYR A 86 10.36 -5.78 -3.60
N SER A 87 10.66 -5.78 -4.90
CA SER A 87 9.67 -5.44 -5.92
C SER A 87 8.44 -6.33 -5.81
N LEU A 88 7.31 -5.81 -6.29
CA LEU A 88 6.03 -6.48 -6.23
C LEU A 88 5.37 -6.54 -7.61
N ASN A 89 4.64 -7.63 -7.87
CA ASN A 89 3.67 -7.68 -8.97
C ASN A 89 2.27 -7.23 -8.49
N ASP A 90 1.27 -7.27 -9.37
CA ASP A 90 -0.13 -6.98 -9.00
C ASP A 90 -0.59 -7.96 -7.89
N GLU A 91 -1.08 -7.38 -6.80
CA GLU A 91 -1.45 -8.10 -5.58
C GLU A 91 -2.60 -9.08 -5.77
N ASP A 92 -3.47 -8.80 -6.74
CA ASP A 92 -4.69 -9.52 -7.07
C ASP A 92 -4.54 -10.33 -8.38
N SER A 93 -3.33 -10.39 -8.95
CA SER A 93 -3.07 -11.14 -10.17
C SER A 93 -3.20 -12.65 -9.92
N LYS A 94 -4.19 -13.26 -10.59
CA LYS A 94 -4.38 -14.72 -10.62
C LYS A 94 -3.58 -15.41 -11.74
N TYR A 95 -3.17 -14.66 -12.75
CA TYR A 95 -2.56 -15.18 -13.97
C TYR A 95 -1.29 -14.40 -14.29
N ILE A 96 -0.23 -15.10 -14.70
CA ILE A 96 1.04 -14.45 -15.07
C ILE A 96 0.89 -13.43 -16.20
N TYR A 97 -0.13 -13.59 -17.04
CA TYR A 97 -0.44 -12.69 -18.15
C TYR A 97 -0.83 -11.28 -17.68
N THR A 98 -1.44 -11.16 -16.50
CA THR A 98 -1.74 -9.87 -15.88
C THR A 98 -0.43 -9.14 -15.60
N ASN A 99 0.52 -9.80 -14.95
CA ASN A 99 1.82 -9.21 -14.66
C ASN A 99 2.63 -8.87 -15.92
N TRP A 100 2.56 -9.69 -16.97
CA TRP A 100 3.18 -9.34 -18.25
C TRP A 100 2.54 -8.08 -18.87
N ALA A 101 1.23 -7.90 -18.72
CA ALA A 101 0.53 -6.71 -19.19
C ALA A 101 0.97 -5.47 -18.40
N ASP A 102 1.04 -5.55 -17.07
CA ASP A 102 1.58 -4.47 -16.23
C ASP A 102 2.98 -4.04 -16.71
N MET A 103 3.87 -5.02 -16.85
CA MET A 103 5.27 -4.85 -17.25
C MET A 103 5.51 -4.26 -18.64
N LEU A 104 4.50 -4.29 -19.51
CA LEU A 104 4.63 -3.93 -20.91
C LEU A 104 3.69 -2.81 -21.35
N THR A 105 2.61 -2.55 -20.61
CA THR A 105 1.68 -1.43 -20.86
C THR A 105 1.93 -0.24 -19.94
N GLY A 106 2.42 -0.48 -18.72
CA GLY A 106 2.72 0.55 -17.73
C GLY A 106 1.48 1.06 -16.97
N VAL A 107 0.39 0.31 -17.06
CA VAL A 107 -0.86 0.54 -16.33
C VAL A 107 -1.25 -0.73 -15.58
N ASP A 108 -2.05 -0.60 -14.53
CA ASP A 108 -2.53 -1.71 -13.71
C ASP A 108 -3.69 -2.48 -14.39
N LYS A 109 -4.03 -3.66 -13.86
CA LYS A 109 -5.12 -4.55 -14.32
C LYS A 109 -6.45 -3.88 -14.59
N SER A 110 -6.83 -2.89 -13.77
CA SER A 110 -8.09 -2.15 -13.93
C SER A 110 -8.19 -1.40 -15.27
N LYS A 111 -7.05 -1.08 -15.90
CA LYS A 111 -6.95 -0.35 -17.17
C LYS A 111 -6.72 -1.27 -18.35
N HIS A 112 -5.74 -2.18 -18.27
CA HIS A 112 -5.42 -3.08 -19.39
C HIS A 112 -6.37 -4.29 -19.51
N LEU A 113 -7.18 -4.58 -18.48
CA LEU A 113 -8.26 -5.59 -18.47
C LEU A 113 -7.81 -7.05 -18.74
N VAL A 114 -6.53 -7.37 -18.52
CA VAL A 114 -6.02 -8.73 -18.71
C VAL A 114 -6.24 -9.53 -17.43
N GLU A 115 -7.31 -10.33 -17.41
CA GLU A 115 -7.63 -11.28 -16.35
C GLU A 115 -8.06 -12.63 -16.98
N GLY A 116 -7.08 -13.52 -17.19
CA GLY A 116 -7.31 -14.86 -17.75
C GLY A 116 -7.57 -14.89 -19.27
N ASP A 117 -8.69 -14.34 -19.74
CA ASP A 117 -9.03 -14.29 -21.18
C ASP A 117 -8.38 -13.09 -21.87
N LEU A 118 -7.26 -13.34 -22.55
CA LEU A 118 -6.47 -12.32 -23.23
C LEU A 118 -7.20 -11.60 -24.36
N ARG A 119 -8.34 -12.10 -24.86
CA ARG A 119 -9.11 -11.42 -25.91
C ARG A 119 -9.87 -10.20 -25.40
N LYS A 120 -10.05 -10.10 -24.08
CA LYS A 120 -10.73 -8.97 -23.42
C LYS A 120 -9.78 -7.84 -23.00
N ASN A 121 -8.52 -7.91 -23.42
CA ASN A 121 -7.53 -6.87 -23.15
C ASN A 121 -7.98 -5.50 -23.71
N ASN A 122 -7.38 -4.44 -23.17
CA ASN A 122 -7.59 -3.07 -23.61
C ASN A 122 -6.34 -2.47 -24.27
N PHE A 123 -5.56 -3.27 -25.01
CA PHE A 123 -4.31 -2.81 -25.63
C PHE A 123 -4.53 -1.78 -26.75
N ILE A 124 -5.76 -1.57 -27.21
CA ILE A 124 -6.09 -0.46 -28.12
C ILE A 124 -5.89 0.87 -27.41
N LYS A 125 -6.37 1.00 -26.16
CA LYS A 125 -6.23 2.21 -25.35
C LYS A 125 -4.86 2.26 -24.66
N TYR A 126 -4.40 1.13 -24.14
CA TYR A 126 -3.16 0.99 -23.38
C TYR A 126 -2.21 0.02 -24.11
N PRO A 127 -1.56 0.46 -25.20
CA PRO A 127 -0.76 -0.44 -26.03
C PRO A 127 0.50 -0.90 -25.34
N ILE A 128 1.13 -1.93 -25.91
CA ILE A 128 2.41 -2.42 -25.42
C ILE A 128 3.49 -1.40 -25.77
N ILE A 129 4.48 -1.24 -24.90
CA ILE A 129 5.56 -0.24 -25.02
C ILE A 129 6.28 -0.28 -26.36
N PHE A 130 6.31 -1.45 -27.02
CA PHE A 130 6.88 -1.61 -28.36
C PHE A 130 6.24 -0.70 -29.40
N LYS A 131 4.94 -0.41 -29.29
CA LYS A 131 4.26 0.55 -30.15
C LYS A 131 4.75 1.98 -29.93
N HIS A 132 4.87 2.41 -28.68
CA HIS A 132 5.38 3.74 -28.36
C HIS A 132 6.81 3.94 -28.86
N VAL A 133 7.66 2.92 -28.74
CA VAL A 133 9.04 2.99 -29.24
C VAL A 133 9.08 3.06 -30.77
N LYS A 134 8.35 2.20 -31.49
CA LYS A 134 8.42 2.18 -32.97
C LYS A 134 7.80 3.40 -33.64
N GLU A 135 6.80 4.03 -33.01
CA GLU A 135 6.12 5.21 -33.57
C GLU A 135 6.96 6.49 -33.46
N LEU A 136 7.98 6.53 -32.58
CA LEU A 136 8.85 7.71 -32.45
C LEU A 136 9.73 7.92 -33.69
N SER A 137 10.21 6.83 -34.30
CA SER A 137 11.06 6.90 -35.48
C SER A 137 11.00 5.62 -36.28
N SER A 138 10.85 5.75 -37.60
CA SER A 138 10.98 4.62 -38.54
C SER A 138 12.36 3.95 -38.50
N LYS A 139 13.37 4.62 -37.90
CA LYS A 139 14.70 4.06 -37.68
C LYS A 139 14.76 3.11 -36.47
N TYR A 140 13.83 3.21 -35.53
CA TYR A 140 13.89 2.40 -34.32
C TYR A 140 13.49 0.96 -34.60
N LYS A 141 14.32 0.03 -34.14
CA LYS A 141 14.06 -1.41 -34.24
C LYS A 141 13.78 -1.99 -32.87
N VAL A 142 12.62 -2.65 -32.77
CA VAL A 142 12.14 -3.30 -31.55
C VAL A 142 12.10 -4.80 -31.77
N TYR A 143 12.79 -5.54 -30.91
CA TYR A 143 12.86 -7.00 -30.90
C TYR A 143 12.11 -7.54 -29.68
N SER A 144 11.38 -8.64 -29.87
CA SER A 144 10.78 -9.46 -28.83
C SER A 144 11.14 -10.91 -29.09
N ILE A 145 11.71 -11.60 -28.09
CA ILE A 145 12.18 -12.98 -28.20
C ILE A 145 11.62 -13.78 -27.03
N SER A 146 10.90 -14.87 -27.31
CA SER A 146 10.32 -15.71 -26.26
C SER A 146 10.10 -17.14 -26.72
N ASP A 147 10.21 -18.09 -25.79
CA ASP A 147 9.80 -19.48 -25.96
C ASP A 147 8.32 -19.74 -25.60
N ASP A 148 7.62 -18.75 -25.06
CA ASP A 148 6.21 -18.84 -24.70
C ASP A 148 5.32 -18.39 -25.88
N PRO A 149 4.46 -19.27 -26.43
CA PRO A 149 3.59 -18.92 -27.54
C PRO A 149 2.57 -17.83 -27.22
N VAL A 150 2.07 -17.78 -25.97
CA VAL A 150 1.10 -16.78 -25.51
C VAL A 150 1.77 -15.43 -25.37
N PHE A 151 2.97 -15.39 -24.76
CA PHE A 151 3.77 -14.17 -24.70
C PHE A 151 4.03 -13.62 -26.10
N SER A 152 4.51 -14.47 -27.00
CA SER A 152 4.81 -14.08 -28.38
C SER A 152 3.57 -13.61 -29.15
N GLN A 153 2.41 -14.23 -28.93
CA GLN A 153 1.18 -13.91 -29.64
C GLN A 153 0.56 -12.57 -29.20
N TYR A 154 0.59 -12.26 -27.90
CA TYR A 154 -0.15 -11.09 -27.36
C TYR A 154 0.77 -9.94 -26.98
N PHE A 155 1.93 -10.24 -26.43
CA PHE A 155 2.84 -9.24 -25.85
C PHE A 155 4.02 -8.92 -26.77
N GLY A 156 4.43 -9.87 -27.61
CA GLY A 156 5.42 -9.67 -28.67
C GLY A 156 4.87 -9.10 -29.98
N ALA A 157 3.54 -9.07 -30.16
CA ALA A 157 2.90 -8.81 -31.46
C ALA A 157 3.22 -7.43 -32.07
N GLU A 158 3.45 -6.42 -31.24
CA GLU A 158 3.73 -5.07 -31.70
C GLU A 158 5.21 -4.80 -32.00
N ALA A 159 6.11 -5.74 -31.68
CA ALA A 159 7.51 -5.66 -32.04
C ALA A 159 7.70 -5.82 -33.56
N ILE A 160 8.72 -5.15 -34.11
CA ILE A 160 9.06 -5.27 -35.53
C ILE A 160 9.60 -6.67 -35.81
N ASN A 161 10.46 -7.18 -34.92
CA ASN A 161 11.01 -8.51 -34.98
C ASN A 161 10.52 -9.33 -33.77
N ASN A 162 9.47 -10.11 -33.97
CA ASN A 162 8.91 -11.01 -32.96
C ASN A 162 9.40 -12.44 -33.22
N LEU A 163 10.49 -12.83 -32.56
CA LEU A 163 11.16 -14.11 -32.74
C LEU A 163 10.58 -15.15 -31.76
N LYS A 164 9.91 -16.15 -32.33
CA LYS A 164 9.35 -17.28 -31.59
C LYS A 164 10.37 -18.41 -31.58
N VAL A 165 10.79 -18.81 -30.38
CA VAL A 165 11.76 -19.90 -30.18
C VAL A 165 11.16 -20.99 -29.31
N SER A 166 11.92 -22.03 -28.97
CA SER A 166 11.41 -23.21 -28.28
C SER A 166 12.04 -23.47 -26.90
N SER A 167 13.09 -22.74 -26.53
CA SER A 167 13.72 -22.85 -25.21
C SER A 167 14.46 -21.58 -24.78
N ASP A 168 14.78 -21.46 -23.49
CA ASP A 168 15.57 -20.35 -22.93
C ASP A 168 17.00 -20.29 -23.53
N GLU A 169 17.60 -21.43 -23.90
CA GLU A 169 18.88 -21.46 -24.61
C GLU A 169 18.77 -20.83 -26.01
N GLU A 170 17.66 -21.05 -26.71
CA GLU A 170 17.38 -20.37 -27.98
C GLU A 170 17.06 -18.89 -27.79
N VAL A 171 16.38 -18.50 -26.68
CA VAL A 171 16.17 -17.09 -26.31
C VAL A 171 17.52 -16.40 -26.11
N GLU A 172 18.44 -17.01 -25.36
CA GLU A 172 19.81 -16.51 -25.15
C GLU A 172 20.53 -16.33 -26.50
N SER A 173 20.58 -17.39 -27.30
CA SER A 173 21.27 -17.41 -28.59
C SER A 173 20.75 -16.33 -29.55
N LYS A 174 19.41 -16.22 -29.69
CA LYS A 174 18.78 -15.19 -30.54
C LYS A 174 18.91 -13.79 -29.99
N THR A 175 19.00 -13.62 -28.67
CA THR A 175 19.30 -12.33 -28.05
C THR A 175 20.72 -11.88 -28.40
N VAL A 176 21.71 -12.76 -28.24
CA VAL A 176 23.11 -12.50 -28.60
C VAL A 176 23.25 -12.19 -30.10
N GLU A 177 22.59 -12.96 -30.97
CA GLU A 177 22.56 -12.72 -32.41
C GLU A 177 21.94 -11.34 -32.73
N SER A 178 20.79 -11.01 -32.14
CA SER A 178 20.08 -9.75 -32.39
C SER A 178 20.85 -8.53 -31.86
N LEU A 179 21.68 -8.70 -30.82
CA LEU A 179 22.60 -7.66 -30.35
C LEU A 179 23.74 -7.36 -31.34
N SER A 180 23.92 -8.12 -32.42
CA SER A 180 24.83 -7.72 -33.51
C SER A 180 24.23 -6.69 -34.48
N ASP A 181 22.90 -6.51 -34.45
CA ASP A 181 22.23 -5.48 -35.25
C ASP A 181 22.45 -4.09 -34.62
N ASP A 182 23.24 -3.25 -35.28
CA ASP A 182 23.51 -1.87 -34.85
C ASP A 182 22.23 -1.02 -34.76
N SER A 183 21.19 -1.35 -35.55
CA SER A 183 19.93 -0.60 -35.60
C SER A 183 18.95 -0.92 -34.46
N VAL A 184 19.24 -1.94 -33.64
CA VAL A 184 18.40 -2.29 -32.49
C VAL A 184 18.27 -1.10 -31.52
N THR A 185 17.05 -0.75 -31.14
CA THR A 185 16.76 0.33 -30.18
C THR A 185 16.24 -0.25 -28.86
N MET A 186 15.39 -1.26 -28.95
CA MET A 186 14.89 -2.00 -27.81
C MET A 186 14.91 -3.50 -28.13
N LEU A 187 15.45 -4.30 -27.23
CA LEU A 187 15.44 -5.76 -27.31
C LEU A 187 14.86 -6.31 -26.03
N THR A 188 13.74 -7.03 -26.15
CA THR A 188 13.12 -7.74 -25.03
C THR A 188 13.32 -9.25 -25.18
N ALA A 189 13.84 -9.89 -24.14
CA ALA A 189 14.03 -11.34 -24.07
C ALA A 189 13.28 -11.90 -22.85
N HIS A 190 12.42 -12.89 -23.08
CA HIS A 190 11.57 -13.48 -22.07
C HIS A 190 11.97 -14.94 -21.80
N PHE A 191 12.34 -15.22 -20.54
CA PHE A 191 12.85 -16.49 -20.04
C PHE A 191 11.84 -17.16 -19.12
N THR A 192 11.54 -18.44 -19.36
CA THR A 192 10.48 -19.17 -18.64
C THR A 192 11.00 -20.34 -17.80
N GLN A 193 12.27 -20.74 -17.96
CA GLN A 193 12.79 -21.98 -17.38
C GLN A 193 12.78 -21.97 -15.85
N VAL A 194 13.10 -20.83 -15.21
CA VAL A 194 13.08 -20.69 -13.74
C VAL A 194 11.67 -20.97 -13.18
N ASN A 195 10.62 -20.46 -13.83
CA ASN A 195 9.24 -20.72 -13.47
C ASN A 195 8.83 -22.18 -13.72
N LYS A 196 9.22 -22.76 -14.86
CA LYS A 196 8.94 -24.18 -15.18
C LYS A 196 9.52 -25.10 -14.12
N VAL A 197 10.77 -24.87 -13.72
CA VAL A 197 11.45 -25.62 -12.66
C VAL A 197 10.81 -25.35 -11.29
N GLY A 198 10.51 -24.09 -10.98
CA GLY A 198 9.84 -23.71 -9.73
C GLY A 198 8.49 -24.38 -9.53
N LYS A 199 7.69 -24.53 -10.59
CA LYS A 199 6.42 -25.28 -10.56
C LYS A 199 6.60 -26.76 -10.24
N LEU A 200 7.70 -27.37 -10.68
CA LEU A 200 7.95 -28.80 -10.52
C LEU A 200 8.61 -29.14 -9.17
N TYR A 201 9.53 -28.30 -8.70
CA TYR A 201 10.39 -28.62 -7.55
C TYR A 201 10.22 -27.67 -6.34
N GLY A 202 9.58 -26.51 -6.54
CA GLY A 202 9.43 -25.44 -5.55
C GLY A 202 10.25 -24.20 -5.89
N TYR A 203 9.80 -23.03 -5.43
CA TYR A 203 10.36 -21.72 -5.80
C TYR A 203 11.38 -21.19 -4.79
N ASP A 204 12.20 -22.04 -4.20
CA ASP A 204 13.17 -21.61 -3.18
C ASP A 204 14.54 -22.21 -3.41
N ILE A 205 15.59 -21.45 -3.07
CA ILE A 205 16.98 -21.89 -3.28
C ILE A 205 17.37 -23.11 -2.44
N SER A 206 16.57 -23.48 -1.43
CA SER A 206 16.69 -24.77 -0.74
C SER A 206 16.42 -25.98 -1.67
N LYS A 207 15.83 -25.75 -2.85
CA LYS A 207 15.66 -26.74 -3.92
C LYS A 207 16.80 -26.58 -4.92
N SER A 208 17.68 -27.58 -5.01
CA SER A 208 18.86 -27.51 -5.89
C SER A 208 18.50 -27.26 -7.35
N GLN A 209 17.44 -27.89 -7.86
CA GLN A 209 16.98 -27.69 -9.25
C GLN A 209 16.61 -26.23 -9.52
N TYR A 210 15.92 -25.58 -8.58
CA TYR A 210 15.54 -24.18 -8.72
C TYR A 210 16.76 -23.25 -8.60
N ALA A 211 17.68 -23.54 -7.67
CA ALA A 211 18.95 -22.83 -7.57
C ALA A 211 19.79 -22.95 -8.85
N ASP A 212 19.88 -24.14 -9.44
CA ASP A 212 20.59 -24.40 -10.71
C ASP A 212 19.94 -23.65 -11.87
N ALA A 213 18.60 -23.60 -11.93
CA ALA A 213 17.87 -22.83 -12.94
C ALA A 213 18.18 -21.31 -12.84
N ILE A 214 18.27 -20.77 -11.62
CA ILE A 214 18.68 -19.37 -11.39
C ILE A 214 20.12 -19.16 -11.87
N GLN A 215 21.03 -20.08 -11.57
CA GLN A 215 22.42 -19.99 -12.00
C GLN A 215 22.56 -20.06 -13.53
N ASN A 216 21.76 -20.91 -14.19
CA ASN A 216 21.72 -20.99 -15.65
C ASN A 216 21.22 -19.67 -16.26
N PHE A 217 20.16 -19.07 -15.70
CA PHE A 217 19.71 -17.75 -16.12
C PHE A 217 20.80 -16.67 -15.93
N ASP A 218 21.52 -16.67 -14.80
CA ASP A 218 22.65 -15.76 -14.58
C ASP A 218 23.77 -15.94 -15.61
N ASN A 219 24.09 -17.18 -15.99
CA ASN A 219 25.05 -17.47 -17.06
C ASN A 219 24.59 -16.91 -18.41
N SER A 220 23.30 -17.02 -18.74
CA SER A 220 22.71 -16.41 -19.94
C SER A 220 22.81 -14.89 -19.91
N VAL A 221 22.51 -14.26 -18.77
CA VAL A 221 22.72 -12.82 -18.57
C VAL A 221 24.18 -12.45 -18.83
N GLY A 222 25.16 -13.22 -18.32
CA GLY A 222 26.58 -13.00 -18.56
C GLY A 222 26.96 -12.98 -20.05
N LYS A 223 26.50 -13.96 -20.82
CA LYS A 223 26.76 -14.03 -22.28
C LYS A 223 26.10 -12.86 -23.03
N ILE A 224 24.88 -12.49 -22.66
CA ILE A 224 24.16 -11.36 -23.25
C ILE A 224 24.88 -10.05 -22.97
N LEU A 225 25.32 -9.81 -21.73
CA LEU A 225 26.08 -8.62 -21.35
C LEU A 225 27.43 -8.55 -22.08
N ASN A 226 28.11 -9.68 -22.28
CA ASN A 226 29.34 -9.74 -23.05
C ASN A 226 29.11 -9.40 -24.52
N ALA A 227 28.03 -9.91 -25.13
CA ALA A 227 27.65 -9.55 -26.50
C ALA A 227 27.32 -8.04 -26.62
N LEU A 228 26.56 -7.50 -25.67
CA LEU A 228 26.20 -6.08 -25.62
C LEU A 228 27.45 -5.18 -25.53
N LYS A 229 28.43 -5.53 -24.68
CA LYS A 229 29.71 -4.80 -24.57
C LYS A 229 30.61 -4.96 -25.80
N SER A 230 30.43 -6.02 -26.58
CA SER A 230 31.22 -6.31 -27.79
C SER A 230 30.67 -5.63 -29.05
N ARG A 231 29.57 -4.89 -28.94
CA ARG A 231 28.96 -4.16 -30.06
C ARG A 231 29.93 -3.13 -30.64
N ARG A 232 29.95 -3.03 -31.97
CA ARG A 232 30.85 -2.11 -32.70
C ARG A 232 30.70 -0.65 -32.27
N ASN A 233 29.46 -0.22 -32.00
CA ASN A 233 29.16 1.15 -31.62
C ASN A 233 28.92 1.34 -30.11
N TYR A 234 29.27 0.36 -29.26
CA TYR A 234 28.96 0.39 -27.83
C TYR A 234 29.34 1.71 -27.13
N SER A 235 30.51 2.28 -27.46
CA SER A 235 30.98 3.56 -26.89
C SER A 235 30.17 4.79 -27.29
N LYS A 236 29.37 4.70 -28.35
CA LYS A 236 28.44 5.74 -28.83
C LYS A 236 26.99 5.45 -28.45
N GLU A 237 26.75 4.37 -27.71
CA GLU A 237 25.43 3.92 -27.29
C GLU A 237 25.27 4.10 -25.78
N ARG A 238 24.05 4.39 -25.36
CA ARG A 238 23.67 4.49 -23.95
C ARG A 238 22.63 3.43 -23.64
N TRP A 239 23.06 2.35 -23.01
CA TRP A 239 22.19 1.23 -22.67
C TRP A 239 21.54 1.39 -21.30
N LEU A 240 20.22 1.20 -21.26
CA LEU A 240 19.48 0.81 -20.06
C LEU A 240 19.27 -0.69 -20.13
N VAL A 241 19.85 -1.43 -19.19
CA VAL A 241 19.61 -2.87 -19.03
C VAL A 241 18.62 -3.05 -17.89
N ILE A 242 17.47 -3.65 -18.19
CA ILE A 242 16.42 -3.94 -17.23
C ILE A 242 16.37 -5.44 -17.02
N ILE A 243 16.45 -5.89 -15.77
CA ILE A 243 16.20 -7.30 -15.42
C ILE A 243 15.09 -7.31 -14.38
N ALA A 244 13.97 -7.95 -14.70
CA ALA A 244 12.82 -7.99 -13.80
C ALA A 244 12.14 -9.35 -13.82
N SER A 245 11.56 -9.74 -12.69
CA SER A 245 10.71 -10.92 -12.64
C SER A 245 9.23 -10.57 -12.77
N SER A 246 8.51 -11.34 -13.60
CA SER A 246 7.06 -11.16 -13.80
C SER A 246 6.23 -11.60 -12.60
N LYS A 247 6.72 -12.56 -11.83
CA LYS A 247 6.08 -13.03 -10.60
C LYS A 247 7.09 -13.72 -9.72
N GLY A 248 6.78 -13.78 -8.44
CA GLY A 248 7.45 -14.69 -7.54
C GLY A 248 6.97 -16.13 -7.75
N GLY A 249 6.87 -16.86 -6.66
CA GLY A 249 6.58 -18.27 -6.68
C GLY A 249 5.92 -18.72 -5.41
N ASP A 250 5.07 -19.74 -5.51
CA ASP A 250 4.46 -20.30 -4.31
C ASP A 250 5.54 -20.94 -3.44
N TYR A 251 5.57 -20.55 -2.19
CA TYR A 251 6.51 -20.99 -1.18
C TYR A 251 5.92 -20.73 0.19
N THR A 252 6.03 -21.68 1.10
CA THR A 252 5.64 -21.49 2.49
C THR A 252 6.82 -20.89 3.25
N ILE A 253 6.67 -19.65 3.71
CA ILE A 253 7.63 -19.01 4.61
C ILE A 253 7.44 -19.51 6.04
N ASP A 254 8.49 -19.37 6.85
CA ASP A 254 8.38 -19.53 8.30
C ASP A 254 7.44 -18.47 8.87
N GLU A 255 6.59 -18.83 9.83
CA GLU A 255 5.62 -17.91 10.44
C GLU A 255 6.31 -16.74 11.16
N THR A 256 7.54 -16.92 11.64
CA THR A 256 8.36 -15.83 12.20
C THR A 256 8.79 -14.78 11.17
N GLN A 257 8.74 -15.12 9.88
CA GLN A 257 8.97 -14.21 8.76
C GLN A 257 7.66 -13.66 8.18
N ASN A 258 6.52 -14.18 8.64
CA ASN A 258 5.21 -13.77 8.17
C ASN A 258 4.79 -12.50 8.89
N ASP A 259 4.92 -11.40 8.17
CA ASP A 259 4.61 -10.08 8.69
C ASP A 259 3.19 -9.62 8.34
N HIS A 260 2.41 -10.53 7.75
CA HIS A 260 1.04 -10.37 7.27
C HIS A 260 0.82 -9.23 6.26
N THR A 261 1.89 -8.68 5.70
CA THR A 261 1.83 -7.71 4.60
C THR A 261 1.99 -8.43 3.25
N ILE A 262 1.89 -7.67 2.15
CA ILE A 262 2.19 -8.21 0.83
C ILE A 262 3.65 -8.70 0.70
N PHE A 263 4.58 -8.18 1.49
CA PHE A 263 5.98 -8.60 1.44
C PHE A 263 6.22 -10.01 2.01
N SER A 264 5.27 -10.55 2.81
CA SER A 264 5.32 -11.93 3.27
C SER A 264 4.65 -12.91 2.30
N LYS A 265 4.05 -12.44 1.20
CA LYS A 265 3.42 -13.29 0.16
C LYS A 265 4.43 -13.65 -0.93
N PRO A 266 5.00 -14.87 -0.97
CA PRO A 266 6.11 -15.18 -1.86
C PRO A 266 5.74 -15.20 -3.35
N ILE A 267 4.46 -15.39 -3.66
CA ILE A 267 3.93 -15.29 -5.02
C ILE A 267 4.03 -13.87 -5.58
N ASN A 268 3.99 -12.85 -4.70
CA ASN A 268 4.08 -11.44 -5.07
C ASN A 268 5.50 -10.89 -5.06
N ASN A 269 6.43 -11.54 -4.36
CA ASN A 269 7.82 -11.08 -4.27
C ASN A 269 8.58 -11.27 -5.59
N THR A 270 8.83 -10.16 -6.30
CA THR A 270 9.65 -10.08 -7.50
C THR A 270 10.95 -9.33 -7.22
N PHE A 271 11.72 -9.04 -8.27
CA PHE A 271 12.85 -8.11 -8.22
C PHE A 271 12.85 -7.24 -9.48
N THR A 272 13.56 -6.12 -9.40
CA THR A 272 13.78 -5.22 -10.53
C THR A 272 15.19 -4.66 -10.43
N ILE A 273 15.91 -4.64 -11.54
CA ILE A 273 17.23 -4.02 -11.70
C ILE A 273 17.17 -3.12 -12.92
N TYR A 274 17.41 -1.83 -12.74
CA TYR A 274 17.64 -0.86 -13.81
C TYR A 274 19.12 -0.49 -13.79
N TRP A 275 19.87 -0.96 -14.77
CA TRP A 275 21.30 -0.70 -14.89
C TRP A 275 21.60 0.25 -16.03
N SER A 276 22.55 1.15 -15.81
CA SER A 276 23.22 1.86 -16.88
C SER A 276 24.64 2.22 -16.46
N SER A 277 25.58 2.33 -17.40
CA SER A 277 26.96 2.73 -17.08
C SER A 277 27.08 4.12 -16.43
N THR A 278 26.04 4.95 -16.55
CA THR A 278 25.98 6.28 -15.94
C THR A 278 25.27 6.33 -14.61
N TYR A 279 24.58 5.26 -14.19
CA TYR A 279 23.84 5.26 -12.94
C TYR A 279 24.74 5.09 -11.73
N LYS A 280 24.34 5.71 -10.63
CA LYS A 280 24.81 5.35 -9.29
C LYS A 280 23.92 4.28 -8.67
N THR A 281 24.45 3.57 -7.68
CA THR A 281 23.68 2.56 -6.97
C THR A 281 22.60 3.21 -6.10
N ASN A 282 21.34 2.82 -6.34
CA ASN A 282 20.24 3.06 -5.41
C ASN A 282 19.56 1.72 -5.07
N TYR A 283 19.72 1.27 -3.83
CA TYR A 283 19.07 0.05 -3.35
C TYR A 283 17.77 0.38 -2.64
N ILE A 284 16.65 0.06 -3.28
CA ILE A 284 15.32 0.24 -2.72
C ILE A 284 14.99 -0.98 -1.88
N ASN A 285 15.13 -0.83 -0.56
CA ASN A 285 14.85 -1.90 0.39
C ASN A 285 13.35 -1.96 0.71
N LYS A 286 12.94 -2.99 1.46
CA LYS A 286 11.59 -3.08 2.04
C LYS A 286 11.30 -1.82 2.88
N PRO A 287 10.17 -1.13 2.65
CA PRO A 287 9.81 0.07 3.40
C PRO A 287 9.48 -0.27 4.86
N PHE A 288 9.43 0.77 5.70
CA PHE A 288 8.88 0.64 7.04
C PHE A 288 7.37 0.35 6.95
N VAL A 289 6.94 -0.76 7.53
CA VAL A 289 5.56 -1.28 7.41
C VAL A 289 4.73 -1.09 8.69
N GLY A 290 5.29 -0.44 9.71
CA GLY A 290 4.60 -0.11 10.97
C GLY A 290 5.38 -0.50 12.21
N ASN A 291 4.84 -0.10 13.37
CA ASN A 291 5.36 -0.52 14.68
C ASN A 291 4.86 -1.92 15.00
N ASN A 292 5.69 -2.77 15.60
CA ASN A 292 5.23 -4.08 16.08
C ASN A 292 4.48 -3.92 17.40
N LEU A 293 3.28 -4.50 17.46
CA LEU A 293 2.59 -4.77 18.70
C LEU A 293 2.85 -6.22 19.09
N GLN A 294 3.54 -6.42 20.20
CA GLN A 294 3.92 -7.73 20.69
C GLN A 294 3.35 -8.00 22.08
N GLY A 295 2.87 -9.22 22.31
CA GLY A 295 2.27 -9.60 23.58
C GLY A 295 1.41 -10.85 23.49
N GLU A 296 0.93 -11.31 24.64
CA GLU A 296 -0.06 -12.38 24.74
C GLU A 296 -1.47 -11.76 24.73
N PHE A 297 -2.22 -11.98 23.65
CA PHE A 297 -3.54 -11.37 23.46
C PHE A 297 -4.65 -12.40 23.58
N ILE A 298 -5.78 -11.95 24.12
CA ILE A 298 -6.97 -12.77 24.33
C ILE A 298 -7.89 -12.67 23.11
N ARG A 299 -8.44 -13.80 22.68
CA ARG A 299 -9.36 -13.85 21.53
C ARG A 299 -10.81 -13.71 22.00
N PHE A 300 -11.52 -12.73 21.46
CA PHE A 300 -12.96 -12.61 21.54
C PHE A 300 -13.58 -13.33 20.35
N GLY A 301 -13.97 -14.59 20.59
CA GLY A 301 -14.73 -15.39 19.64
C GLY A 301 -16.25 -15.31 19.84
N ASN A 302 -16.96 -16.21 19.19
CA ASN A 302 -18.41 -16.18 19.04
C ASN A 302 -19.27 -16.28 20.31
N THR A 303 -18.74 -16.76 21.42
CA THR A 303 -19.45 -16.84 22.71
C THR A 303 -18.88 -15.88 23.76
N HIS A 304 -17.71 -15.29 23.48
CA HIS A 304 -16.87 -14.64 24.46
C HIS A 304 -17.27 -13.19 24.68
N SER A 305 -17.49 -12.81 25.95
CA SER A 305 -17.78 -11.42 26.30
C SER A 305 -17.17 -11.01 27.63
N ALA A 306 -16.94 -9.72 27.80
CA ALA A 306 -16.43 -9.14 29.04
C ALA A 306 -17.31 -7.96 29.45
N TYR A 307 -17.56 -7.78 30.74
CA TYR A 307 -18.41 -6.70 31.25
C TYR A 307 -17.77 -6.02 32.45
N VAL A 308 -17.84 -4.71 32.53
CA VAL A 308 -17.46 -3.99 33.75
C VAL A 308 -18.35 -4.47 34.90
N SER A 309 -17.72 -5.15 35.86
CA SER A 309 -18.39 -5.78 37.00
C SER A 309 -17.95 -5.20 38.35
N GLU A 310 -16.84 -4.46 38.35
CA GLU A 310 -16.26 -3.77 39.50
C GLU A 310 -15.96 -2.33 39.09
N GLY A 311 -15.88 -1.43 40.08
CA GLY A 311 -15.75 0.01 39.82
C GLY A 311 -17.06 0.69 39.41
N GLU A 312 -16.95 1.91 38.90
CA GLU A 312 -18.09 2.80 38.65
C GLU A 312 -18.55 2.74 37.18
N ASN A 313 -19.48 1.82 36.87
CA ASN A 313 -20.06 1.70 35.50
C ASN A 313 -20.77 2.98 35.01
N SER A 314 -21.11 3.88 35.93
CA SER A 314 -21.68 5.20 35.65
C SER A 314 -20.70 6.15 34.95
N LEU A 315 -19.38 5.91 35.04
CA LEU A 315 -18.35 6.71 34.36
C LEU A 315 -18.51 6.70 32.84
N TYR A 316 -19.07 5.62 32.29
CA TYR A 316 -19.30 5.41 30.86
C TYR A 316 -20.68 5.91 30.39
N ASN A 317 -21.43 6.57 31.28
CA ASN A 317 -22.57 7.41 30.95
C ASN A 317 -22.04 8.84 30.77
N PHE A 318 -21.85 9.24 29.51
CA PHE A 318 -21.20 10.50 29.17
C PHE A 318 -22.17 11.69 29.25
N GLY A 319 -23.48 11.47 29.28
CA GLY A 319 -24.48 12.52 29.23
C GLY A 319 -24.30 13.39 27.98
N THR A 320 -23.93 14.65 28.19
CA THR A 320 -23.59 15.63 27.14
C THR A 320 -22.11 15.99 27.09
N ARG A 321 -21.24 15.33 27.86
CA ARG A 321 -19.80 15.60 27.89
C ARG A 321 -19.12 15.15 26.60
N VAL A 322 -17.94 15.72 26.36
CA VAL A 322 -16.98 15.25 25.37
C VAL A 322 -16.23 14.03 25.89
N TYR A 323 -15.83 13.13 25.00
CA TYR A 323 -15.12 11.89 25.35
C TYR A 323 -14.42 11.31 24.14
N THR A 324 -13.48 10.40 24.37
CA THR A 324 -12.83 9.60 23.32
C THR A 324 -12.84 8.14 23.72
N ILE A 325 -13.04 7.24 22.75
CA ILE A 325 -12.95 5.79 22.91
C ILE A 325 -11.96 5.29 21.86
N GLU A 326 -10.93 4.57 22.26
CA GLU A 326 -9.95 3.96 21.34
C GLU A 326 -9.82 2.47 21.64
N ILE A 327 -9.65 1.69 20.58
CA ILE A 327 -9.51 0.24 20.66
C ILE A 327 -8.50 -0.19 19.61
N LYS A 328 -7.55 -1.03 19.99
CA LYS A 328 -6.79 -1.80 19.02
C LYS A 328 -7.48 -3.11 18.75
N ILE A 329 -7.69 -3.41 17.48
CA ILE A 329 -8.40 -4.59 17.03
C ILE A 329 -7.62 -5.29 15.92
N LYS A 330 -7.49 -6.61 16.05
CA LYS A 330 -7.06 -7.48 14.96
C LYS A 330 -8.17 -8.48 14.65
N LYS A 331 -8.70 -8.38 13.44
CA LYS A 331 -9.72 -9.30 12.91
C LYS A 331 -9.09 -10.68 12.65
N ASN A 332 -9.82 -11.74 13.00
CA ASN A 332 -9.58 -13.07 12.45
C ASN A 332 -10.58 -13.34 11.31
N PRO A 333 -10.37 -14.36 10.47
CA PRO A 333 -11.40 -14.81 9.54
C PRO A 333 -12.68 -15.19 10.29
N GLY A 334 -13.81 -14.64 9.84
CA GLY A 334 -15.14 -14.98 10.32
C GLY A 334 -15.61 -16.34 9.81
N ILE A 335 -16.90 -16.63 9.96
CA ILE A 335 -17.50 -17.94 9.67
C ILE A 335 -17.40 -18.36 8.19
N ASP A 336 -17.34 -17.39 7.28
CA ASP A 336 -17.20 -17.58 5.83
C ASP A 336 -15.73 -17.59 5.38
N SER A 337 -14.79 -17.67 6.33
CA SER A 337 -13.34 -17.53 6.09
C SER A 337 -12.93 -16.18 5.49
N SER A 338 -13.79 -15.16 5.56
CA SER A 338 -13.47 -13.79 5.15
C SER A 338 -13.19 -12.90 6.36
N TYR A 339 -12.57 -11.73 6.13
CA TYR A 339 -12.41 -10.69 7.15
C TYR A 339 -13.57 -9.67 7.15
N LYS A 340 -14.71 -10.06 6.57
CA LYS A 340 -15.93 -9.27 6.54
C LYS A 340 -16.86 -9.73 7.66
N PHE A 341 -17.44 -8.76 8.34
CA PHE A 341 -18.36 -8.99 9.43
C PHE A 341 -19.68 -8.29 9.15
N THR A 342 -20.76 -8.75 9.76
CA THR A 342 -22.07 -8.09 9.66
C THR A 342 -22.50 -7.75 11.07
N ASN A 343 -22.56 -6.46 11.42
CA ASN A 343 -23.00 -6.01 12.75
C ASN A 343 -22.28 -6.66 13.96
N ALA A 344 -21.00 -7.03 13.87
CA ALA A 344 -20.31 -7.77 14.95
C ALA A 344 -19.81 -6.82 16.07
N PRO A 345 -20.39 -6.86 17.29
CA PRO A 345 -20.10 -5.90 18.34
C PRO A 345 -18.68 -6.06 18.91
N ILE A 346 -17.96 -4.93 18.99
CA ILE A 346 -16.63 -4.83 19.60
C ILE A 346 -16.78 -4.38 21.06
N ILE A 347 -17.39 -3.21 21.26
CA ILE A 347 -17.69 -2.60 22.56
C ILE A 347 -19.10 -2.03 22.54
N ARG A 348 -19.80 -2.10 23.66
CA ARG A 348 -21.16 -1.58 23.76
C ARG A 348 -21.51 -1.14 25.17
N LYS A 349 -22.47 -0.25 25.26
CA LYS A 349 -23.20 0.08 26.48
C LYS A 349 -24.68 0.18 26.16
N ILE A 350 -25.28 -0.97 25.84
CA ILE A 350 -26.70 -1.14 25.53
C ILE A 350 -27.08 -2.59 25.83
N LYS A 351 -28.34 -2.83 26.23
CA LYS A 351 -28.84 -4.17 26.52
C LYS A 351 -28.95 -5.02 25.25
N ASN A 352 -29.53 -4.45 24.20
CA ASN A 352 -29.76 -5.08 22.90
C ASN A 352 -30.09 -4.04 21.85
N TRP A 353 -29.75 -4.35 20.59
CA TRP A 353 -30.10 -3.53 19.45
C TRP A 353 -31.57 -3.76 19.07
N SER A 354 -32.50 -3.10 19.79
CA SER A 354 -33.94 -3.20 19.52
C SER A 354 -34.43 -2.07 18.60
N THR A 355 -35.39 -2.37 17.73
CA THR A 355 -36.14 -1.36 16.98
C THR A 355 -37.06 -0.50 17.86
N ASP A 356 -37.36 -0.97 19.07
CA ASP A 356 -38.19 -0.25 20.04
C ASP A 356 -37.34 0.77 20.81
N SER A 357 -37.80 2.02 20.86
CA SER A 357 -37.14 3.19 21.44
C SER A 357 -36.86 3.16 22.95
N SER A 358 -36.94 1.99 23.60
CA SER A 358 -36.84 1.83 25.06
C SER A 358 -35.44 1.52 25.60
N SER A 359 -34.44 1.34 24.72
CA SER A 359 -33.05 1.03 25.10
C SER A 359 -32.09 2.13 24.67
N ASN A 360 -31.94 3.20 25.47
CA ASN A 360 -30.85 4.15 25.27
C ASN A 360 -29.50 3.42 25.37
N GLY A 361 -28.54 3.81 24.55
CA GLY A 361 -27.19 3.24 24.56
C GLY A 361 -26.44 3.41 23.25
N TRP A 362 -25.25 2.83 23.20
CA TRP A 362 -24.37 2.90 22.03
C TRP A 362 -23.58 1.61 21.83
N SER A 363 -23.12 1.38 20.60
CA SER A 363 -22.33 0.22 20.20
C SER A 363 -21.31 0.60 19.12
N ILE A 364 -20.10 0.06 19.22
CA ILE A 364 -19.10 0.07 18.16
C ILE A 364 -18.97 -1.37 17.64
N TYR A 365 -19.09 -1.56 16.33
CA TYR A 365 -19.14 -2.89 15.72
C TYR A 365 -18.50 -2.93 14.34
N LEU A 366 -18.09 -4.12 13.89
CA LEU A 366 -17.60 -4.36 12.54
C LEU A 366 -18.75 -4.55 11.56
N ASP A 367 -18.63 -3.96 10.37
CA ASP A 367 -19.59 -4.10 9.27
C ASP A 367 -18.90 -4.01 7.91
N GLY A 368 -19.06 -5.05 7.09
CA GLY A 368 -18.26 -5.30 5.90
C GLY A 368 -16.76 -5.35 6.22
N ASN A 369 -15.96 -4.58 5.47
CA ASN A 369 -14.53 -4.38 5.71
C ASN A 369 -14.24 -3.19 6.66
N SER A 370 -15.28 -2.56 7.21
CA SER A 370 -15.21 -1.34 8.00
C SER A 370 -15.77 -1.54 9.40
N TRP A 371 -15.94 -0.45 10.14
CA TRP A 371 -16.54 -0.44 11.47
C TRP A 371 -17.47 0.77 11.61
N LYS A 372 -18.37 0.72 12.59
CA LYS A 372 -19.40 1.74 12.80
C LYS A 372 -19.57 2.04 14.29
N PHE A 373 -19.87 3.30 14.61
CA PHE A 373 -20.46 3.71 15.88
C PHE A 373 -21.95 3.96 15.65
N SER A 374 -22.81 3.34 16.45
CA SER A 374 -24.24 3.62 16.42
C SER A 374 -24.78 3.87 17.83
N ALA A 375 -25.74 4.77 17.95
CA ALA A 375 -26.37 5.12 19.21
C ALA A 375 -27.89 5.25 19.08
N ILE A 376 -28.59 4.86 20.16
CA ILE A 376 -29.99 5.14 20.42
C ILE A 376 -30.01 6.08 21.62
N GLY A 377 -30.44 7.31 21.42
CA GLY A 377 -30.51 8.31 22.47
C GLY A 377 -31.93 8.72 22.82
N SER A 378 -32.01 9.55 23.86
CA SER A 378 -33.26 10.08 24.41
C SER A 378 -34.15 10.83 23.41
N GLN A 379 -33.62 11.28 22.27
CA GLN A 379 -34.38 12.05 21.26
C GLN A 379 -34.34 11.43 19.85
N GLY A 380 -33.37 10.57 19.56
CA GLY A 380 -33.17 10.02 18.23
C GLY A 380 -32.08 8.96 18.19
N LYS A 381 -31.83 8.41 17.00
CA LYS A 381 -30.82 7.38 16.77
C LYS A 381 -30.04 7.66 15.49
N GLY A 382 -28.85 7.09 15.39
CA GLY A 382 -28.10 7.10 14.15
C GLY A 382 -26.77 6.37 14.22
N THR A 383 -26.02 6.50 13.14
CA THR A 383 -24.79 5.76 12.88
C THR A 383 -23.75 6.67 12.23
N VAL A 384 -22.49 6.49 12.62
CA VAL A 384 -21.32 7.12 11.99
C VAL A 384 -20.35 6.01 11.59
N SER A 385 -19.98 5.97 10.31
CA SER A 385 -19.05 4.96 9.78
C SER A 385 -17.60 5.36 10.06
N GLY A 386 -16.76 4.39 10.39
CA GLY A 386 -15.31 4.48 10.33
C GLY A 386 -14.76 4.03 8.98
N GLY A 387 -13.43 3.98 8.87
CA GLY A 387 -12.72 3.52 7.68
C GLY A 387 -12.61 2.00 7.54
N THR A 388 -11.97 1.56 6.45
CA THR A 388 -11.61 0.16 6.21
C THR A 388 -10.48 -0.28 7.14
N LEU A 389 -10.56 -1.51 7.66
CA LEU A 389 -9.53 -2.12 8.50
C LEU A 389 -8.72 -3.13 7.69
N SER A 390 -7.39 -3.03 7.76
CA SER A 390 -6.47 -4.00 7.16
C SER A 390 -6.73 -5.40 7.72
N ASP A 391 -6.65 -6.41 6.86
CA ASP A 391 -6.86 -7.80 7.24
C ASP A 391 -5.64 -8.36 7.98
N ALA A 392 -5.86 -9.28 8.92
CA ALA A 392 -4.82 -10.02 9.64
C ALA A 392 -3.73 -9.19 10.35
N THR A 393 -3.92 -7.89 10.53
CA THR A 393 -2.98 -6.96 11.18
C THR A 393 -3.69 -6.16 12.26
N TRP A 394 -2.93 -5.56 13.18
CA TRP A 394 -3.52 -4.71 14.21
C TRP A 394 -3.93 -3.37 13.61
N ASN A 395 -5.17 -2.96 13.86
CA ASN A 395 -5.68 -1.65 13.52
C ASN A 395 -6.06 -0.91 14.80
N ASN A 396 -6.07 0.42 14.77
CA ASN A 396 -6.64 1.25 15.81
C ASN A 396 -7.92 1.91 15.30
N ILE A 397 -8.97 1.91 16.12
CA ILE A 397 -10.22 2.61 15.85
C ILE A 397 -10.50 3.60 16.98
N THR A 398 -10.90 4.82 16.62
CA THR A 398 -11.17 5.90 17.57
C THR A 398 -12.52 6.53 17.30
N VAL A 399 -13.35 6.66 18.34
CA VAL A 399 -14.57 7.47 18.36
C VAL A 399 -14.33 8.66 19.27
N GLU A 400 -14.43 9.87 18.73
CA GLU A 400 -14.32 11.11 19.48
C GLU A 400 -15.67 11.83 19.50
N CYS A 401 -16.16 12.22 20.67
CA CYS A 401 -17.27 13.15 20.82
C CYS A 401 -16.73 14.54 21.16
N ILE A 402 -17.02 15.51 20.30
CA ILE A 402 -16.62 16.91 20.48
C ILE A 402 -17.84 17.83 20.59
N GLN A 403 -17.60 19.06 21.04
CA GLN A 403 -18.60 20.12 21.07
C GLN A 403 -18.03 21.36 20.35
N LYS A 404 -18.70 21.79 19.28
CA LYS A 404 -18.41 23.03 18.54
C LYS A 404 -19.61 23.94 18.69
N GLU A 405 -19.44 25.13 19.27
CA GLU A 405 -20.55 26.11 19.44
C GLU A 405 -21.83 25.48 20.05
N ASP A 406 -21.66 24.67 21.11
CA ASP A 406 -22.73 23.92 21.80
C ASP A 406 -23.46 22.84 20.99
N ILE A 407 -22.97 22.53 19.80
CA ILE A 407 -23.43 21.41 18.98
C ILE A 407 -22.46 20.25 19.18
N ARG A 408 -23.01 19.07 19.51
CA ARG A 408 -22.21 17.85 19.67
C ARG A 408 -22.04 17.12 18.35
N TYR A 409 -20.83 16.63 18.13
CA TYR A 409 -20.47 15.83 16.97
C TYR A 409 -19.81 14.53 17.41
N ILE A 410 -20.04 13.46 16.64
CA ILE A 410 -19.26 12.23 16.72
C ILE A 410 -18.33 12.19 15.51
N ARG A 411 -17.04 11.98 15.76
CA ARG A 411 -15.98 11.81 14.77
C ARG A 411 -15.39 10.41 14.88
N THR A 412 -15.04 9.83 13.74
CA THR A 412 -14.43 8.50 13.66
C THR A 412 -13.05 8.60 13.01
N TYR A 413 -12.10 7.79 13.51
CA TYR A 413 -10.75 7.69 12.97
C TYR A 413 -10.31 6.24 12.88
N THR A 414 -9.62 5.89 11.80
CA THR A 414 -8.99 4.58 11.62
C THR A 414 -7.49 4.79 11.48
N ASN A 415 -6.70 4.10 12.30
CA ASN A 415 -5.23 4.18 12.31
C ASN A 415 -4.73 5.63 12.42
N GLY A 416 -5.38 6.43 13.27
CA GLY A 416 -5.04 7.85 13.47
C GLY A 416 -5.56 8.81 12.38
N ASN A 417 -6.17 8.31 11.30
CA ASN A 417 -6.67 9.12 10.19
C ASN A 417 -8.17 9.39 10.33
N PHE A 418 -8.58 10.65 10.19
CA PHE A 418 -9.97 11.08 10.23
C PHE A 418 -10.83 10.39 9.14
N ASN A 419 -12.06 10.01 9.47
CA ASN A 419 -13.00 9.38 8.54
C ASN A 419 -14.25 10.24 8.32
N ASN A 420 -15.12 10.34 9.33
CA ASN A 420 -16.41 11.03 9.22
C ASN A 420 -16.70 11.88 10.46
N GLU A 421 -17.57 12.88 10.30
CA GLU A 421 -18.11 13.71 11.37
C GLU A 421 -19.63 13.83 11.20
N THR A 422 -20.39 13.58 12.26
CA THR A 422 -21.85 13.67 12.26
C THR A 422 -22.35 14.52 13.42
N ASN A 423 -23.25 15.47 13.14
CA ASN A 423 -23.97 16.22 14.16
C ASN A 423 -24.97 15.30 14.87
N ILE A 424 -24.81 15.15 16.19
CA ILE A 424 -25.63 14.27 17.03
C ILE A 424 -26.58 15.02 17.96
N GLN A 425 -26.81 16.31 17.72
CA GLN A 425 -27.66 17.13 18.58
C GLN A 425 -29.06 16.53 18.74
N ASN A 426 -29.64 16.06 17.62
CA ASN A 426 -30.98 15.47 17.58
C ASN A 426 -31.03 14.04 18.16
N TRP A 427 -29.92 13.46 18.60
CA TRP A 427 -29.92 12.13 19.21
C TRP A 427 -30.14 12.22 20.74
N GLY A 428 -29.82 13.35 21.38
CA GLY A 428 -29.87 13.51 22.84
C GLY A 428 -28.75 12.74 23.56
N TYR A 429 -28.89 12.47 24.86
CA TYR A 429 -27.93 11.64 25.62
C TYR A 429 -28.22 10.13 25.46
N PHE A 430 -27.21 9.28 25.69
CA PHE A 430 -27.24 7.82 25.47
C PHE A 430 -27.14 7.00 26.78
N ASP A 431 -27.20 7.67 27.93
CA ASP A 431 -26.99 7.08 29.24
C ASP A 431 -28.00 5.96 29.55
N ASN A 432 -27.50 4.91 30.19
CA ASN A 432 -28.29 3.73 30.54
C ASN A 432 -27.64 2.94 31.70
N PRO A 433 -28.40 2.04 32.36
CA PRO A 433 -27.88 1.28 33.50
C PRO A 433 -27.06 0.04 33.11
N ASN A 434 -26.97 -0.31 31.83
CA ASN A 434 -26.31 -1.55 31.41
C ASN A 434 -24.78 -1.46 31.61
N PRO A 435 -24.12 -2.60 31.91
CA PRO A 435 -22.66 -2.63 31.98
C PRO A 435 -22.02 -2.27 30.64
N LEU A 436 -20.90 -1.55 30.67
CA LEU A 436 -20.00 -1.47 29.52
C LEU A 436 -19.49 -2.89 29.23
N ALA A 437 -19.59 -3.31 27.97
CA ALA A 437 -19.33 -4.67 27.55
C ALA A 437 -18.46 -4.75 26.30
N LEU A 438 -17.65 -5.81 26.20
CA LEU A 438 -16.89 -6.19 25.02
C LEU A 438 -17.36 -7.54 24.46
N GLY A 439 -17.21 -7.72 23.15
CA GLY A 439 -17.42 -9.01 22.48
C GLY A 439 -18.88 -9.43 22.31
N HIS A 440 -19.14 -10.74 22.33
CA HIS A 440 -20.43 -11.33 21.98
C HIS A 440 -21.61 -10.81 22.81
N GLN A 441 -22.80 -10.72 22.20
CA GLN A 441 -24.06 -10.43 22.88
C GLN A 441 -25.02 -11.62 22.80
N ASN A 442 -25.46 -12.12 23.96
CA ASN A 442 -26.50 -13.16 24.01
C ASN A 442 -27.84 -12.62 23.45
N GLY A 443 -28.36 -13.25 22.39
CA GLY A 443 -29.68 -12.96 21.81
C GLY A 443 -29.66 -12.28 20.44
N ASP A 444 -28.50 -11.80 19.97
CA ASP A 444 -28.33 -11.32 18.60
C ASP A 444 -27.85 -12.49 17.73
N VAL A 445 -28.63 -12.83 16.70
CA VAL A 445 -28.34 -13.95 15.78
C VAL A 445 -27.46 -13.50 14.60
N GLU A 446 -27.26 -12.19 14.44
CA GLU A 446 -26.44 -11.59 13.38
C GLU A 446 -25.24 -10.85 14.00
N GLY A 447 -24.02 -11.22 13.61
CA GLY A 447 -22.81 -10.50 13.99
C GLY A 447 -21.96 -11.17 15.05
N THR A 448 -21.24 -12.20 14.64
CA THR A 448 -20.27 -12.90 15.47
C THR A 448 -18.90 -12.23 15.37
N LEU A 449 -18.43 -11.63 16.47
CA LEU A 449 -17.06 -11.14 16.53
C LEU A 449 -16.08 -12.32 16.57
N ASP A 450 -15.01 -12.20 15.78
CA ASP A 450 -13.81 -13.01 15.94
C ASP A 450 -12.58 -12.12 15.78
N ALA A 451 -12.03 -11.69 16.92
CA ALA A 451 -10.92 -10.75 16.93
C ALA A 451 -10.06 -10.88 18.18
N TYR A 452 -8.83 -10.39 18.10
CA TYR A 452 -8.05 -9.98 19.27
C TYR A 452 -8.30 -8.50 19.54
N LEU A 453 -8.50 -8.15 20.80
CA LEU A 453 -8.61 -6.77 21.26
C LEU A 453 -7.39 -6.45 22.13
N ALA A 454 -6.92 -5.22 22.06
CA ALA A 454 -5.87 -4.68 22.90
C ALA A 454 -6.16 -3.21 23.20
N ASP A 455 -5.63 -2.72 24.31
CA ASP A 455 -5.64 -1.29 24.65
C ASP A 455 -7.01 -0.61 24.47
N VAL A 456 -8.05 -1.22 25.05
CA VAL A 456 -9.37 -0.59 25.10
C VAL A 456 -9.29 0.55 26.09
N ARG A 457 -9.47 1.77 25.61
CA ARG A 457 -9.26 2.98 26.41
C ARG A 457 -10.41 3.95 26.21
N ILE A 458 -10.75 4.64 27.30
CA ILE A 458 -11.79 5.66 27.31
C ILE A 458 -11.25 6.89 28.04
N TRP A 459 -11.33 8.05 27.40
CA TRP A 459 -10.93 9.35 27.95
C TRP A 459 -12.15 10.20 28.18
N ASN A 460 -12.16 10.91 29.31
CA ASN A 460 -13.12 11.97 29.59
C ASN A 460 -12.66 13.29 28.95
N ALA A 461 -12.25 13.22 27.68
CA ALA A 461 -11.75 14.33 26.88
C ALA A 461 -11.96 14.06 25.38
N ALA A 462 -12.16 15.12 24.62
CA ALA A 462 -11.97 15.13 23.16
C ALA A 462 -10.46 15.21 22.87
N LEU A 463 -9.88 14.18 22.27
CA LEU A 463 -8.46 14.17 21.91
C LEU A 463 -8.25 14.86 20.56
N PRO A 464 -7.41 15.92 20.48
CA PRO A 464 -7.17 16.62 19.21
C PRO A 464 -6.66 15.70 18.10
N ASP A 465 -6.93 16.05 16.84
CA ASP A 465 -6.52 15.28 15.65
C ASP A 465 -5.03 14.93 15.65
N GLU A 466 -4.16 15.87 16.06
CA GLU A 466 -2.72 15.67 16.16
C GLU A 466 -2.34 14.63 17.22
N VAL A 467 -3.10 14.54 18.32
CA VAL A 467 -2.91 13.56 19.38
C VAL A 467 -3.36 12.19 18.90
N ILE A 468 -4.56 12.08 18.32
CA ILE A 468 -5.06 10.83 17.76
C ILE A 468 -4.07 10.30 16.72
N SER A 469 -3.68 11.12 15.73
CA SER A 469 -2.73 10.73 14.68
C SER A 469 -1.39 10.25 15.23
N LYS A 470 -0.86 10.89 16.27
CA LYS A 470 0.43 10.56 16.87
C LYS A 470 0.41 9.28 17.71
N TYR A 471 -0.65 9.05 18.48
CA TYR A 471 -0.67 8.01 19.52
C TYR A 471 -1.44 6.73 19.16
N SER A 472 -2.39 6.77 18.21
CA SER A 472 -3.22 5.60 17.85
C SER A 472 -2.40 4.38 17.40
N CYS A 473 -1.24 4.60 16.78
CA CYS A 473 -0.37 3.56 16.21
C CYS A 473 0.88 3.26 17.05
N LEU A 474 0.90 3.66 18.33
CA LEU A 474 1.96 3.31 19.28
C LEU A 474 1.60 2.05 20.07
N GLY A 475 2.59 1.21 20.36
CA GLY A 475 2.40 -0.08 21.03
C GLY A 475 1.85 0.03 22.46
N GLU A 476 2.30 1.01 23.22
CA GLU A 476 1.83 1.32 24.57
C GLU A 476 1.67 2.84 24.72
N ILE A 477 0.81 3.28 25.64
CA ILE A 477 0.80 4.66 26.12
C ILE A 477 1.28 4.66 27.56
N ASN A 478 2.10 5.64 27.91
CA ASN A 478 2.60 5.87 29.25
C ASN A 478 2.09 7.22 29.78
N ASP A 479 2.58 7.59 30.96
CA ASP A 479 2.29 8.84 31.64
C ASP A 479 2.77 10.10 30.88
N ASP A 480 3.60 9.96 29.84
CA ASP A 480 3.96 11.06 28.92
C ASP A 480 2.84 11.43 27.93
N HIS A 481 1.74 10.66 27.86
CA HIS A 481 0.61 11.01 27.01
C HIS A 481 -0.06 12.31 27.53
N PRO A 482 -0.27 13.34 26.70
CA PRO A 482 -0.71 14.67 27.16
C PRO A 482 -2.07 14.69 27.87
N TYR A 483 -2.90 13.67 27.64
CA TYR A 483 -4.22 13.48 28.25
C TYR A 483 -4.28 12.26 29.19
N PHE A 484 -3.13 11.73 29.63
CA PHE A 484 -3.08 10.51 30.46
C PHE A 484 -3.91 10.64 31.75
N ASN A 485 -3.88 11.83 32.37
CA ASN A 485 -4.66 12.15 33.57
C ASN A 485 -6.18 12.21 33.36
N LEU A 486 -6.66 12.19 32.11
CA LEU A 486 -8.08 12.19 31.76
C LEU A 486 -8.58 10.80 31.34
N LEU A 487 -7.73 9.78 31.48
CA LEU A 487 -8.07 8.38 31.24
C LEU A 487 -9.08 7.90 32.29
N THR A 488 -10.20 7.35 31.83
CA THR A 488 -11.32 6.88 32.66
C THR A 488 -11.41 5.36 32.71
N GLY A 489 -10.92 4.68 31.67
CA GLY A 489 -10.71 3.23 31.66
C GLY A 489 -9.56 2.89 30.72
N ASN A 490 -8.75 1.91 31.12
CA ASN A 490 -7.64 1.38 30.34
C ASN A 490 -7.54 -0.12 30.58
N TRP A 491 -8.02 -0.89 29.62
CA TRP A 491 -7.87 -2.34 29.60
C TRP A 491 -6.87 -2.70 28.50
N PRO A 492 -5.61 -2.97 28.84
CA PRO A 492 -4.61 -3.43 27.88
C PRO A 492 -5.00 -4.74 27.18
N MET A 493 -5.90 -5.51 27.80
CA MET A 493 -6.34 -6.85 27.37
C MET A 493 -5.22 -7.91 27.41
N VAL A 494 -4.16 -7.63 28.17
CA VAL A 494 -3.12 -8.58 28.55
C VAL A 494 -3.33 -9.06 29.99
N ASP A 495 -2.76 -10.21 30.35
CA ASP A 495 -2.70 -10.73 31.73
C ASP A 495 -4.04 -10.92 32.45
N ILE A 496 -4.89 -11.82 31.91
CA ILE A 496 -6.12 -12.27 32.61
C ILE A 496 -5.78 -12.78 34.02
N GLN A 497 -6.40 -12.20 35.04
CA GLN A 497 -6.33 -12.66 36.42
C GLN A 497 -7.60 -13.44 36.77
N GLY A 498 -7.50 -14.78 36.74
CA GLY A 498 -8.65 -15.66 36.91
C GLY A 498 -9.63 -15.53 35.75
N ASN A 499 -10.78 -14.89 35.97
CA ASN A 499 -11.77 -14.56 34.96
C ASN A 499 -11.92 -13.04 34.75
N LYS A 500 -10.90 -12.25 35.07
CA LYS A 500 -10.96 -10.79 34.98
C LYS A 500 -9.88 -10.20 34.09
N ILE A 501 -10.23 -9.11 33.42
CA ILE A 501 -9.30 -8.16 32.82
C ILE A 501 -9.24 -6.94 33.73
N LEU A 502 -8.04 -6.59 34.16
CA LEU A 502 -7.85 -5.45 35.06
C LEU A 502 -7.91 -4.13 34.29
N ASP A 503 -8.58 -3.16 34.88
CA ASP A 503 -8.45 -1.76 34.49
C ASP A 503 -7.16 -1.21 35.12
N GLN A 504 -6.21 -0.83 34.28
CA GLN A 504 -4.98 -0.14 34.70
C GLN A 504 -5.17 1.38 34.78
N GLY A 505 -6.38 1.87 34.53
CA GLY A 505 -6.78 3.24 34.76
C GLY A 505 -7.03 3.55 36.24
N PRO A 506 -7.33 4.81 36.57
CA PRO A 506 -7.40 5.29 37.95
C PRO A 506 -8.64 4.79 38.73
N PHE A 507 -9.61 4.16 38.06
CA PHE A 507 -10.90 3.79 38.66
C PHE A 507 -11.10 2.29 38.90
N SER A 508 -10.12 1.45 38.51
CA SER A 508 -10.16 -0.01 38.70
C SER A 508 -11.48 -0.66 38.24
N SER A 509 -12.01 -0.19 37.10
CA SER A 509 -13.24 -0.69 36.46
C SER A 509 -13.02 -2.07 35.83
N ASN A 510 -12.65 -3.08 36.62
CA ASN A 510 -12.28 -4.39 36.10
C ASN A 510 -13.45 -5.05 35.36
N MET A 511 -13.12 -5.73 34.25
CA MET A 511 -14.10 -6.48 33.47
C MET A 511 -14.08 -7.97 33.83
N THR A 512 -15.25 -8.56 34.05
CA THR A 512 -15.42 -10.01 34.20
C THR A 512 -15.67 -10.67 32.85
N LEU A 513 -14.89 -11.69 32.54
CA LEU A 513 -14.98 -12.54 31.37
C LEU A 513 -16.09 -13.60 31.54
N THR A 514 -16.87 -13.80 30.48
CA THR A 514 -17.92 -14.81 30.40
C THR A 514 -17.95 -15.45 29.01
N GLY A 515 -18.66 -16.57 28.86
CA GLY A 515 -18.81 -17.23 27.56
C GLY A 515 -17.83 -18.37 27.29
N GLY A 516 -17.18 -18.90 28.33
CA GLY A 516 -16.29 -20.05 28.25
C GLY A 516 -14.83 -19.71 28.53
N ILE A 517 -13.93 -20.59 28.08
CA ILE A 517 -12.49 -20.45 28.24
C ILE A 517 -11.93 -19.60 27.09
N PHE A 518 -11.33 -18.48 27.44
CA PHE A 518 -10.65 -17.62 26.47
C PHE A 518 -9.33 -18.25 26.02
N THR A 519 -9.11 -18.26 24.71
CA THR A 519 -7.81 -18.65 24.14
C THR A 519 -6.87 -17.45 24.10
N LYS A 520 -5.58 -17.73 24.28
CA LYS A 520 -4.52 -16.74 24.22
C LYS A 520 -3.54 -17.09 23.11
N LYS A 521 -2.99 -16.07 22.45
CA LYS A 521 -1.92 -16.25 21.45
C LYS A 521 -0.88 -15.15 21.64
N TYR A 522 0.39 -15.54 21.64
CA TYR A 522 1.48 -14.60 21.52
C TYR A 522 1.55 -14.12 20.07
N LEU A 523 1.40 -12.80 19.85
CA LEU A 523 1.42 -12.16 18.54
C LEU A 523 2.58 -11.16 18.50
N THR A 524 3.19 -10.99 17.32
CA THR A 524 4.29 -10.04 17.05
C THR A 524 4.06 -9.39 15.70
N GLU A 525 2.95 -8.67 15.57
CA GLU A 525 2.41 -8.24 14.29
C GLU A 525 2.35 -6.71 14.23
N TYR A 526 2.38 -6.14 13.03
CA TYR A 526 2.37 -4.69 12.86
C TYR A 526 1.03 -4.07 13.25
N LEU A 527 1.13 -2.91 13.89
CA LEU A 527 0.05 -1.98 14.21
C LEU A 527 -0.03 -0.88 13.15
N CYS A 528 -1.24 -0.66 12.64
CA CYS A 528 -1.54 0.29 11.58
C CYS A 528 -0.73 0.03 10.29
N ALA A 529 -0.54 -1.24 9.93
CA ALA A 529 0.15 -1.59 8.70
C ALA A 529 -0.55 -0.95 7.49
N PRO A 530 0.16 -0.24 6.60
CA PRO A 530 -0.42 0.30 5.38
C PRO A 530 -1.03 -0.82 4.53
N SER A 531 -2.01 -0.47 3.70
CA SER A 531 -2.60 -1.41 2.76
C SER A 531 -1.57 -1.95 1.78
N ALA A 532 -1.83 -3.13 1.23
CA ALA A 532 -0.92 -3.75 0.27
C ALA A 532 -0.73 -2.88 -0.99
N SER A 533 -1.78 -2.19 -1.46
CA SER A 533 -1.70 -1.14 -2.49
C SER A 533 -0.73 -0.02 -2.11
N GLU A 534 -0.84 0.56 -0.91
CA GLU A 534 0.08 1.62 -0.43
C GLU A 534 1.53 1.14 -0.33
N LEU A 535 1.75 -0.06 0.22
CA LEU A 535 3.07 -0.66 0.31
C LEU A 535 3.67 -0.93 -1.07
N SER A 536 2.85 -1.37 -2.02
CA SER A 536 3.29 -1.63 -3.39
C SER A 536 3.78 -0.37 -4.11
N MET A 537 3.20 0.80 -3.78
CA MET A 537 3.65 2.09 -4.28
C MET A 537 4.96 2.58 -3.65
N LEU A 538 5.60 1.84 -2.74
CA LEU A 538 6.88 2.24 -2.12
C LEU A 538 8.08 1.46 -2.68
N VAL A 539 7.84 0.47 -3.53
CA VAL A 539 8.86 -0.38 -4.15
C VAL A 539 8.62 -0.49 -5.65
N PRO A 540 9.63 -0.85 -6.47
CA PRO A 540 9.42 -1.00 -7.90
C PRO A 540 8.35 -2.05 -8.22
N ARG A 541 7.50 -1.73 -9.19
CA ARG A 541 6.48 -2.63 -9.73
C ARG A 541 6.67 -2.86 -11.22
N GLY A 542 6.02 -3.89 -11.76
CA GLY A 542 5.99 -4.15 -13.21
C GLY A 542 5.55 -2.92 -14.01
N VAL A 543 4.49 -2.23 -13.55
CA VAL A 543 3.95 -1.02 -14.18
C VAL A 543 4.95 0.13 -14.31
N ASP A 544 6.00 0.18 -13.49
CA ASP A 544 7.02 1.25 -13.56
C ASP A 544 7.94 1.10 -14.78
N ILE A 545 8.11 -0.11 -15.30
CA ILE A 545 9.14 -0.42 -16.30
C ILE A 545 8.91 0.36 -17.62
N PRO A 546 7.68 0.42 -18.18
CA PRO A 546 7.42 1.23 -19.37
C PRO A 546 7.67 2.73 -19.16
N ALA A 547 7.35 3.28 -17.98
CA ALA A 547 7.66 4.67 -17.66
C ALA A 547 9.18 4.92 -17.62
N GLN A 548 9.96 3.99 -17.05
CA GLN A 548 11.42 4.05 -17.07
C GLN A 548 11.98 4.02 -18.50
N ILE A 549 11.44 3.14 -19.37
CA ILE A 549 11.85 3.01 -20.77
C ILE A 549 11.55 4.29 -21.56
N ILE A 550 10.35 4.84 -21.42
CA ILE A 550 9.91 6.08 -22.07
C ILE A 550 10.85 7.24 -21.70
N SER A 551 11.13 7.38 -20.40
CA SER A 551 12.04 8.39 -19.88
C SER A 551 13.46 8.22 -20.45
N TRP A 552 14.00 6.99 -20.45
CA TRP A 552 15.35 6.70 -20.95
C TRP A 552 15.54 6.95 -22.45
N LEU A 553 14.55 6.53 -23.25
CA LEU A 553 14.52 6.75 -24.69
C LEU A 553 14.14 8.19 -25.07
N LYS A 554 13.88 9.05 -24.07
CA LYS A 554 13.47 10.44 -24.24
C LYS A 554 12.23 10.57 -25.14
N ILE A 555 11.31 9.62 -25.01
CA ILE A 555 10.03 9.66 -25.71
C ILE A 555 9.18 10.77 -25.04
N PRO A 556 8.68 11.77 -25.78
CA PRO A 556 7.81 12.79 -25.23
C PRO A 556 6.60 12.13 -24.54
N ARG A 557 6.42 12.42 -23.25
CA ARG A 557 5.32 11.85 -22.47
C ARG A 557 4.00 12.41 -23.02
N ASN A 558 3.06 11.52 -23.32
CA ASN A 558 1.68 11.90 -23.63
C ASN A 558 0.79 11.58 -22.41
N GLU A 559 0.02 12.56 -21.95
CA GLU A 559 -0.91 12.42 -20.82
C GLU A 559 -2.04 11.41 -21.14
N ASP A 560 -2.42 11.28 -22.42
CA ASP A 560 -3.45 10.34 -22.86
C ASP A 560 -3.08 8.86 -22.63
N TRP A 561 -1.79 8.56 -22.42
CA TRP A 561 -1.36 7.20 -22.07
C TRP A 561 -1.77 6.80 -20.66
N ASP A 562 -2.00 7.78 -19.77
CA ASP A 562 -2.56 7.56 -18.44
C ASP A 562 -1.81 6.43 -17.69
N LEU A 563 -0.46 6.49 -17.74
CA LEU A 563 0.43 5.50 -17.13
C LEU A 563 0.34 5.56 -15.60
N ASP A 564 0.25 4.40 -14.96
CA ASP A 564 0.26 4.25 -13.49
C ASP A 564 1.68 4.14 -12.93
N GLY A 565 2.64 3.73 -13.77
CA GLY A 565 4.04 3.59 -13.41
C GLY A 565 4.78 4.91 -13.22
N ARG A 566 5.80 4.88 -12.36
CA ARG A 566 6.71 6.02 -12.14
C ARG A 566 8.15 5.72 -12.55
N VAL A 567 8.94 6.78 -12.67
CA VAL A 567 10.38 6.70 -12.94
C VAL A 567 11.13 6.66 -11.60
N TRP A 568 12.05 5.72 -11.47
CA TRP A 568 12.97 5.63 -10.35
C TRP A 568 14.28 6.34 -10.70
N LEU A 569 14.83 7.08 -9.73
CA LEU A 569 16.04 7.87 -9.88
C LEU A 569 17.20 7.23 -9.13
N ASP A 570 18.41 7.39 -9.67
CA ASP A 570 19.64 7.12 -8.96
C ASP A 570 19.97 8.31 -8.04
N GLU A 571 20.56 8.04 -6.87
CA GLU A 571 20.95 9.07 -5.87
C GLU A 571 22.46 9.31 -5.90
#